data_AF-A0A521UVG5-F1
#
_entry.id   AF-A0A521UVG5-F1
#
_cell.length_a   1.000
_cell.length_b   1.000
_cell.length_c   1.000
_cell.angle_alpha   90.00
_cell.angle_beta   90.00
_cell.angle_gamma   90.00
#
_symmetry.space_group_name_H-M   'P 1'
#
loop_
_entity.id
_entity.type
_entity.pdbx_description
1 polymer ?
#
loop_
_entity_poly.entity_id
_entity_poly.type
_entity_poly.pdbx_seq_one_letter_code
_entity_poly.pdbx_strand_id
1 'polypeptide(L)'
;MHMELQIDGDGLVVPLPPGSAREEVADERSMDRMAHRRLYGWIDALAKRGLGMEIDLKPGRTILHLRGRLDRQSALVLKDGFREIVAQTSKSIDVDLVGVDRVDGLGLAALVWSWRLALDSGLELRLTRMRPDVRAIVTKMNLHHLLQIVEDRGPLHIPE
;
A
#
# COMPACT_ATOMS: atom_id res chain seq x y z
N MET A 1 2.36 -11.78 28.04
CA MET A 1 2.06 -12.81 27.03
C MET A 1 3.17 -12.73 26.01
N HIS A 2 4.16 -13.61 26.15
CA HIS A 2 5.31 -13.69 25.24
C HIS A 2 4.84 -14.36 23.94
N MET A 3 5.21 -13.79 22.80
CA MET A 3 4.96 -14.38 21.48
C MET A 3 6.31 -14.43 20.75
N GLU A 4 6.84 -15.64 20.59
CA GLU A 4 8.07 -15.90 19.84
C GLU A 4 7.77 -15.87 18.33
N LEU A 5 8.60 -15.15 17.60
CA LEU A 5 8.60 -15.05 16.14
C LEU A 5 9.62 -16.06 15.60
N GLN A 6 9.21 -16.96 14.71
CA GLN A 6 10.14 -17.80 13.97
C GLN A 6 10.23 -17.32 12.53
N ILE A 7 11.47 -17.16 12.06
CA ILE A 7 11.83 -16.69 10.72
C ILE A 7 11.95 -17.92 9.81
N ASP A 8 11.18 -17.98 8.73
CA ASP A 8 11.34 -18.99 7.69
C ASP A 8 12.51 -18.64 6.76
N GLY A 9 13.14 -19.66 6.17
CA GLY A 9 14.45 -19.61 5.49
C GLY A 9 14.60 -18.68 4.26
N ASP A 10 13.56 -17.94 3.88
CA ASP A 10 13.54 -16.98 2.77
C ASP A 10 13.27 -15.52 3.23
N GLY A 11 13.13 -15.27 4.54
CA GLY A 11 13.01 -13.91 5.08
C GLY A 11 11.70 -13.16 4.80
N LEU A 12 10.66 -13.85 4.30
CA LEU A 12 9.34 -13.27 4.02
C LEU A 12 8.44 -13.34 5.27
N VAL A 13 7.94 -12.20 5.76
CA VAL A 13 6.99 -12.12 6.88
C VAL A 13 5.57 -12.14 6.33
N VAL A 14 4.81 -13.21 6.61
CA VAL A 14 3.37 -13.31 6.31
C VAL A 14 2.54 -13.30 7.60
N PRO A 15 1.40 -12.59 7.65
CA PRO A 15 0.55 -12.57 8.84
C PRO A 15 -0.20 -13.89 9.03
N LEU A 16 -0.21 -14.41 10.27
CA LEU A 16 -1.02 -15.57 10.69
C LEU A 16 -2.47 -15.13 11.03
N PRO A 17 -3.51 -15.91 10.65
CA PRO A 17 -4.90 -15.59 10.97
C PRO A 17 -5.23 -15.79 12.47
N PRO A 18 -6.22 -15.05 13.01
CA PRO A 18 -6.62 -15.15 14.41
C PRO A 18 -7.54 -16.35 14.64
N GLY A 19 -7.08 -17.33 15.43
CA GLY A 19 -7.90 -18.45 15.88
C GLY A 19 -7.16 -19.78 15.79
N SER A 20 -6.32 -20.08 16.78
CA SER A 20 -5.71 -21.41 16.93
C SER A 20 -6.05 -21.97 18.30
N ALA A 21 -7.25 -22.54 18.42
CA ALA A 21 -7.52 -23.62 19.35
C ALA A 21 -7.64 -24.91 18.54
N ARG A 22 -6.96 -25.95 19.04
CA ARG A 22 -6.54 -27.21 18.40
C ARG A 22 -7.63 -27.98 17.62
N GLU A 23 -7.12 -28.66 16.59
CA GLU A 23 -7.65 -29.87 15.92
C GLU A 23 -8.89 -29.72 15.01
N GLU A 24 -8.66 -29.31 13.76
CA GLU A 24 -9.08 -30.10 12.58
C GLU A 24 -8.18 -29.72 11.39
N VAL A 25 -7.27 -30.63 11.03
CA VAL A 25 -6.17 -30.38 10.11
C VAL A 25 -6.51 -31.01 8.77
N ALA A 26 -6.94 -30.18 7.81
CA ALA A 26 -6.74 -30.30 6.35
C ALA A 26 -7.97 -29.85 5.53
N ASP A 27 -8.22 -28.53 5.44
CA ASP A 27 -8.84 -27.93 4.22
C ASP A 27 -8.72 -26.38 4.19
N GLU A 28 -8.70 -25.73 5.36
CA GLU A 28 -8.77 -24.26 5.48
C GLU A 28 -7.56 -23.49 4.90
N ARG A 29 -6.34 -24.04 5.00
CA ARG A 29 -5.12 -23.41 4.46
C ARG A 29 -5.07 -23.37 2.93
N SER A 30 -5.87 -24.19 2.27
CA SER A 30 -5.97 -24.23 0.80
C SER A 30 -6.95 -23.17 0.29
N MET A 31 -8.01 -22.90 1.06
CA MET A 31 -9.04 -21.93 0.72
C MET A 31 -8.59 -20.49 1.02
N ASP A 32 -7.87 -20.28 2.12
CA ASP A 32 -7.30 -18.97 2.50
C ASP A 32 -6.24 -18.48 1.49
N ARG A 33 -5.38 -19.38 1.00
CA ARG A 33 -4.41 -19.08 -0.08
C ARG A 33 -5.08 -18.81 -1.42
N MET A 34 -6.22 -19.44 -1.72
CA MET A 34 -6.99 -19.17 -2.94
C MET A 34 -7.75 -17.84 -2.87
N ALA A 35 -8.31 -17.51 -1.70
CA ALA A 35 -8.93 -16.21 -1.45
C ALA A 35 -7.89 -15.08 -1.54
N HIS A 36 -6.73 -15.25 -0.92
CA HIS A 36 -5.60 -14.32 -0.98
C HIS A 36 -5.10 -14.11 -2.43
N ARG A 37 -4.98 -15.18 -3.22
CA ARG A 37 -4.56 -15.10 -4.62
C ARG A 37 -5.61 -14.46 -5.55
N ARG A 38 -6.90 -14.56 -5.19
CA ARG A 38 -8.00 -13.84 -5.88
C ARG A 38 -8.08 -12.37 -5.46
N LEU A 39 -7.93 -12.09 -4.17
CA LEU A 39 -8.00 -10.75 -3.58
C LEU A 39 -6.77 -9.90 -3.90
N TYR A 40 -5.61 -10.49 -4.15
CA TYR A 40 -4.38 -9.71 -4.42
C TYR A 40 -3.77 -9.99 -5.79
N GLY A 41 -4.49 -10.67 -6.69
CA GLY A 41 -4.02 -10.92 -8.06
C GLY A 41 -3.71 -9.64 -8.86
N TRP A 42 -4.26 -8.50 -8.42
CA TRP A 42 -3.95 -7.18 -8.97
C TRP A 42 -2.56 -6.67 -8.54
N ILE A 43 -1.97 -7.14 -7.43
CA ILE A 43 -0.59 -6.81 -7.04
C ILE A 43 0.40 -7.41 -8.04
N ASP A 44 0.22 -8.68 -8.41
CA ASP A 44 1.02 -9.32 -9.47
C ASP A 44 0.85 -8.60 -10.82
N ALA A 45 -0.38 -8.17 -11.12
CA ALA A 45 -0.68 -7.43 -12.34
C ALA A 45 -0.04 -6.04 -12.36
N LEU A 46 0.08 -5.37 -11.22
CA LEU A 46 0.82 -4.12 -11.03
C LEU A 46 2.32 -4.34 -11.22
N ALA A 47 2.88 -5.37 -10.59
CA ALA A 47 4.30 -5.69 -10.69
C ALA A 47 4.73 -5.95 -12.14
N LYS A 48 3.91 -6.70 -12.89
CA LYS A 48 4.11 -6.93 -14.35
C LYS A 48 4.09 -5.67 -15.20
N ARG A 49 3.51 -4.58 -14.70
CA ARG A 49 3.45 -3.25 -15.35
C ARG A 49 4.53 -2.29 -14.83
N GLY A 50 5.42 -2.78 -13.97
CA GLY A 50 6.53 -2.02 -13.44
C GLY A 50 6.21 -1.21 -12.18
N LEU A 51 5.09 -1.47 -11.50
CA LEU A 51 4.80 -0.92 -10.18
C LEU A 51 4.69 -2.06 -9.16
N GLY A 52 5.70 -2.22 -8.29
CA GLY A 52 5.58 -3.07 -7.12
C GLY A 52 4.72 -2.40 -6.05
N MET A 53 3.94 -3.20 -5.33
CA MET A 53 3.18 -2.76 -4.16
C MET A 53 3.32 -3.78 -3.04
N GLU A 54 3.62 -3.29 -1.84
CA GLU A 54 3.52 -4.05 -0.59
C GLU A 54 2.51 -3.34 0.33
N ILE A 55 1.78 -4.11 1.14
CA ILE A 55 0.72 -3.61 2.01
C ILE A 55 1.07 -3.98 3.45
N ASP A 56 1.14 -2.97 4.32
CA ASP A 56 1.29 -3.14 5.76
C ASP A 56 0.02 -2.68 6.48
N LEU A 57 -0.68 -3.64 7.09
CA LEU A 57 -1.92 -3.40 7.83
C LEU A 57 -1.59 -3.07 9.29
N LYS A 58 -1.88 -1.84 9.71
CA LYS A 58 -1.80 -1.39 11.09
C LYS A 58 -3.21 -1.16 11.66
N PRO A 59 -3.39 -1.20 13.00
CA PRO A 59 -4.68 -0.87 13.60
C PRO A 59 -5.18 0.53 13.17
N GLY A 60 -6.26 0.57 12.39
CA GLY A 60 -6.86 1.82 11.88
C GLY A 60 -6.11 2.48 10.71
N ARG A 61 -5.00 1.91 10.23
CA ARG A 61 -4.18 2.53 9.17
C ARG A 61 -3.64 1.46 8.23
N THR A 62 -3.76 1.69 6.94
CA THR A 62 -3.14 0.85 5.91
C THR A 62 -1.99 1.62 5.29
N ILE A 63 -0.81 1.02 5.19
CA ILE A 63 0.36 1.61 4.53
C ILE A 63 0.62 0.86 3.22
N LEU A 64 0.66 1.59 2.11
CA LEU A 64 0.93 1.08 0.78
C LEU A 64 2.33 1.51 0.36
N HIS A 65 3.26 0.57 0.27
CA HIS A 65 4.62 0.83 -0.19
C HIS A 65 4.68 0.64 -1.69
N LEU A 66 4.84 1.73 -2.44
CA LEU A 66 4.95 1.69 -3.90
C LEU A 66 6.40 1.75 -4.36
N ARG A 67 6.73 0.91 -5.34
CA ARG A 67 8.07 0.84 -5.97
C ARG A 67 7.99 0.79 -7.49
N GLY A 68 8.87 1.53 -8.17
CA GLY A 68 8.94 1.56 -9.64
C GLY A 68 8.11 2.69 -10.26
N ARG A 69 7.39 2.39 -11.35
CA ARG A 69 6.82 3.40 -12.24
C ARG A 69 5.32 3.60 -12.05
N LEU A 70 4.94 4.82 -11.72
CA LEU A 70 3.57 5.28 -11.66
C LEU A 70 3.19 5.96 -12.98
N ASP A 71 2.72 5.19 -13.95
CA ASP A 71 2.51 5.65 -15.32
C ASP A 71 1.17 5.14 -15.89
N ARG A 72 0.91 5.42 -17.17
CA ARG A 72 -0.28 4.91 -17.88
C ARG A 72 -0.54 3.41 -17.66
N GLN A 73 0.51 2.58 -17.63
CA GLN A 73 0.35 1.13 -17.53
C GLN A 73 -0.12 0.73 -16.13
N SER A 74 0.54 1.26 -15.09
CA SER A 74 0.21 0.92 -13.70
C SER A 74 -1.05 1.63 -13.18
N ALA A 75 -1.40 2.81 -13.73
CA ALA A 75 -2.52 3.63 -13.28
C ALA A 75 -3.88 2.90 -13.25
N LEU A 76 -4.19 2.08 -14.25
CA LEU A 76 -5.49 1.39 -14.31
C LEU A 76 -5.61 0.34 -13.22
N VAL A 77 -4.60 -0.52 -13.09
CA VAL A 77 -4.59 -1.61 -12.10
C VAL A 77 -4.49 -1.08 -10.68
N LEU A 78 -3.78 0.04 -10.49
CA LEU A 78 -3.71 0.72 -9.20
C LEU A 78 -5.10 1.15 -8.72
N LYS A 79 -5.93 1.70 -9.62
CA LYS A 79 -7.30 2.12 -9.26
C LYS A 79 -8.17 0.94 -8.82
N ASP A 80 -8.06 -0.20 -9.50
CA ASP A 80 -8.83 -1.39 -9.15
C ASP A 80 -8.40 -1.92 -7.78
N GLY A 81 -7.09 -2.06 -7.54
CA GLY A 81 -6.58 -2.47 -6.23
C GLY A 81 -6.94 -1.51 -5.10
N PHE A 82 -6.95 -0.20 -5.39
CA PHE A 82 -7.29 0.81 -4.39
C PHE A 82 -8.72 0.69 -3.86
N ARG A 83 -9.67 0.22 -4.68
CA ARG A 83 -11.05 -0.04 -4.21
C ARG A 83 -11.09 -1.11 -3.13
N GLU A 84 -10.32 -2.16 -3.31
CA GLU A 84 -10.24 -3.25 -2.34
C GLU A 84 -9.53 -2.83 -1.06
N ILE A 85 -8.50 -1.97 -1.17
CA ILE A 85 -7.82 -1.39 -0.01
C ILE A 85 -8.77 -0.51 0.80
N VAL A 86 -9.53 0.36 0.13
CA VAL A 86 -10.50 1.25 0.78
C VAL A 86 -11.57 0.42 1.52
N ALA A 87 -12.07 -0.66 0.92
CA ALA A 87 -13.05 -1.54 1.56
C ALA A 87 -12.54 -2.23 2.84
N GLN A 88 -11.21 -2.39 2.98
CA GLN A 88 -10.57 -3.06 4.10
C GLN A 88 -9.97 -2.09 5.13
N THR A 89 -9.96 -0.79 4.84
CA THR A 89 -9.33 0.23 5.68
C THR A 89 -10.37 0.99 6.49
N SER A 90 -10.10 1.21 7.78
CA SER A 90 -11.10 1.79 8.70
C SER A 90 -10.89 3.26 9.05
N LYS A 91 -9.69 3.84 8.90
CA LYS A 91 -9.48 5.28 9.17
C LYS A 91 -8.59 5.98 8.16
N SER A 92 -7.40 5.46 7.88
CA SER A 92 -6.41 6.16 7.05
C SER A 92 -5.59 5.25 6.14
N ILE A 93 -5.23 5.75 4.97
CA ILE A 93 -4.36 5.11 4.00
C ILE A 93 -3.14 6.00 3.77
N ASP A 94 -1.95 5.44 3.96
CA ASP A 94 -0.70 6.13 3.68
C ASP A 94 -0.03 5.48 2.48
N VAL A 95 0.24 6.28 1.46
CA VAL A 95 0.94 5.84 0.27
C VAL A 95 2.40 6.29 0.40
N ASP A 96 3.28 5.33 0.68
CA ASP A 96 4.72 5.52 0.68
C ASP A 96 5.26 5.48 -0.74
N LEU A 97 5.85 6.61 -1.15
CA LEU A 97 6.37 6.83 -2.50
C LEU A 97 7.90 6.84 -2.55
N VAL A 98 8.61 6.37 -1.51
CA VAL A 98 10.08 6.36 -1.50
C VAL A 98 10.65 5.54 -2.66
N GLY A 99 9.94 4.48 -3.03
CA GLY A 99 10.36 3.55 -4.06
C GLY A 99 9.93 3.92 -5.47
N VAL A 100 9.10 4.96 -5.64
CA VAL A 100 8.57 5.36 -6.95
C VAL A 100 9.61 6.21 -7.65
N ASP A 101 10.20 5.69 -8.71
CA ASP A 101 11.32 6.33 -9.43
C ASP A 101 10.87 7.16 -10.63
N ARG A 102 9.65 6.95 -11.10
CA ARG A 102 9.10 7.64 -12.26
C ARG A 102 7.60 7.84 -12.12
N VAL A 103 7.15 9.03 -12.50
CA VAL A 103 5.73 9.36 -12.57
C VAL A 103 5.38 10.12 -13.85
N ASP A 104 4.20 9.84 -14.42
CA ASP A 104 3.60 10.65 -15.49
C ASP A 104 2.23 11.24 -15.08
N GLY A 105 1.62 12.02 -15.96
CA GLY A 105 0.33 12.66 -15.69
C GLY A 105 -0.82 11.67 -15.43
N LEU A 106 -0.78 10.46 -16.00
CA LEU A 106 -1.81 9.44 -15.76
C LEU A 106 -1.59 8.71 -14.45
N GLY A 107 -0.34 8.49 -14.06
CA GLY A 107 0.02 8.04 -12.72
C GLY A 107 -0.47 9.00 -11.65
N LEU A 108 -0.23 10.31 -11.82
CA LEU A 108 -0.73 11.33 -10.89
C LEU A 108 -2.25 11.38 -10.86
N ALA A 109 -2.91 11.29 -12.02
CA ALA A 109 -4.37 11.20 -12.06
C ALA A 109 -4.91 9.97 -11.31
N ALA A 110 -4.17 8.86 -11.26
CA ALA A 110 -4.54 7.71 -10.44
C ALA A 110 -4.41 7.99 -8.94
N LEU A 111 -3.38 8.74 -8.49
CA LEU A 111 -3.27 9.16 -7.09
C LEU A 111 -4.39 10.13 -6.69
N VAL A 112 -4.70 11.11 -7.53
CA VAL A 112 -5.81 12.05 -7.29
C VAL A 112 -7.14 11.30 -7.21
N TRP A 113 -7.36 10.34 -8.12
CA TRP A 113 -8.53 9.48 -8.07
C TRP A 113 -8.60 8.65 -6.79
N SER A 114 -7.47 8.09 -6.35
CA SER A 114 -7.39 7.28 -5.13
C SER A 114 -7.67 8.13 -3.88
N TRP A 115 -7.15 9.36 -3.85
CA TRP A 115 -7.44 10.34 -2.79
C TRP A 115 -8.93 10.67 -2.75
N ARG A 116 -9.54 10.92 -3.91
CA ARG A 116 -10.97 11.20 -3.99
C ARG A 116 -11.81 10.02 -3.50
N LEU A 117 -11.46 8.80 -3.90
CA LEU A 117 -12.16 7.59 -3.46
C LEU A 117 -12.07 7.38 -1.95
N ALA A 118 -10.88 7.59 -1.36
CA ALA A 118 -10.70 7.51 0.08
C ALA A 118 -11.56 8.56 0.81
N LEU A 119 -11.51 9.82 0.34
CA LEU A 119 -12.29 10.92 0.89
C LEU A 119 -13.80 10.64 0.83
N ASP A 120 -14.30 10.19 -0.32
CA ASP A 120 -15.72 9.83 -0.51
C ASP A 120 -16.15 8.65 0.38
N SER A 121 -15.19 7.83 0.85
CA SER A 121 -15.40 6.72 1.78
C SER A 121 -15.17 7.12 3.25
N GLY A 122 -14.95 8.40 3.54
CA GLY A 122 -14.68 8.90 4.89
C GLY A 122 -13.30 8.54 5.45
N LEU A 123 -12.36 8.15 4.59
CA LEU A 123 -10.98 7.82 4.95
C LEU A 123 -10.05 9.00 4.67
N GLU A 124 -9.00 9.12 5.48
CA GLU A 124 -7.87 9.99 5.19
C GLU A 124 -6.90 9.31 4.22
N LEU A 125 -6.39 10.02 3.21
CA LEU A 125 -5.30 9.54 2.35
C LEU A 125 -4.12 10.50 2.39
N ARG A 126 -2.95 9.97 2.74
CA ARG A 126 -1.69 10.72 2.85
C ARG A 126 -0.63 10.18 1.91
N LEU A 127 0.09 11.07 1.25
CA LEU A 127 1.29 10.73 0.48
C LEU A 127 2.53 10.95 1.35
N THR A 128 3.37 9.94 1.49
CA THR A 128 4.52 9.94 2.40
C THR A 128 5.82 9.61 1.67
N ARG A 129 6.95 10.04 2.24
CA ARG A 129 8.34 9.75 1.79
C ARG A 129 8.59 9.87 0.28
N MET A 130 7.87 10.79 -0.38
CA MET A 130 8.01 11.06 -1.80
C MET A 130 9.41 11.61 -2.13
N ARG A 131 10.07 11.02 -3.13
CA ARG A 131 11.36 11.48 -3.62
C ARG A 131 11.32 12.92 -4.14
N PRO A 132 12.43 13.69 -4.09
CA PRO A 132 12.45 15.09 -4.52
C PRO A 132 12.05 15.33 -5.98
N ASP A 133 12.43 14.43 -6.88
CA ASP A 133 12.09 14.47 -8.30
C ASP A 133 10.59 14.26 -8.55
N VAL A 134 10.00 13.25 -7.89
CA VAL A 134 8.54 13.02 -7.93
C VAL A 134 7.79 14.21 -7.32
N ARG A 135 8.29 14.74 -6.20
CA ARG A 135 7.72 15.92 -5.54
C ARG A 135 7.73 17.15 -6.44
N ALA A 136 8.83 17.39 -7.15
CA ALA A 136 8.93 18.52 -8.08
C ALA A 136 7.83 18.45 -9.17
N ILE A 137 7.51 17.26 -9.66
CA ILE A 137 6.42 17.07 -10.63
C ILE A 137 5.06 17.35 -9.99
N VAL A 138 4.78 16.78 -8.81
CA VAL A 138 3.52 16.99 -8.07
C VAL A 138 3.29 18.47 -7.76
N THR A 139 4.34 19.18 -7.32
CA THR A 139 4.31 20.62 -7.08
C THR A 139 4.07 21.40 -8.37
N LYS A 140 4.79 21.07 -9.46
CA LYS A 140 4.63 21.71 -10.78
C LYS A 140 3.21 21.55 -11.34
N MET A 141 2.54 20.44 -11.04
CA MET A 141 1.15 20.20 -11.44
C MET A 141 0.13 20.77 -10.45
N ASN A 142 0.57 21.54 -9.45
CA ASN A 142 -0.25 22.17 -8.43
C ASN A 142 -1.11 21.19 -7.58
N LEU A 143 -0.73 19.91 -7.55
CA LEU A 143 -1.49 18.85 -6.87
C LEU A 143 -1.27 18.82 -5.35
N HIS A 144 -0.22 19.49 -4.87
CA HIS A 144 0.10 19.60 -3.44
C HIS A 144 -0.95 20.36 -2.62
N HIS A 145 -1.87 21.09 -3.25
CA HIS A 145 -3.02 21.71 -2.58
C HIS A 145 -4.21 20.76 -2.42
N LEU A 146 -4.25 19.67 -3.22
CA LEU A 146 -5.32 18.68 -3.19
C LEU A 146 -4.91 17.46 -2.35
N LEU A 147 -3.67 17.01 -2.53
CA LEU A 147 -3.14 15.81 -1.92
C LEU A 147 -2.48 16.17 -0.58
N GLN A 148 -2.86 15.45 0.48
CA GLN A 148 -2.20 15.60 1.77
C GLN A 148 -0.82 14.96 1.71
N ILE A 149 0.21 15.77 1.52
CA ILE A 149 1.62 15.32 1.53
C ILE A 149 2.13 15.45 2.96
N VAL A 150 2.49 14.32 3.57
CA VAL A 150 3.12 14.29 4.89
C VAL A 150 4.59 13.96 4.70
N GLU A 151 5.45 14.84 5.19
CA GLU A 151 6.84 14.52 5.38
C GLU A 151 6.92 13.60 6.59
N ASP A 152 7.10 12.31 6.31
CA ASP A 152 7.42 11.34 7.34
C ASP A 152 8.79 11.75 7.90
N ARG A 153 8.79 12.47 9.02
CA ARG A 153 9.97 12.52 9.86
C ARG A 153 10.09 11.09 10.38
N GLY A 154 11.02 10.32 9.80
CA GLY A 154 11.49 9.09 10.42
C GLY A 154 11.76 9.35 11.92
N PRO A 155 11.72 8.31 12.78
CA PRO A 155 11.84 8.48 14.22
C PRO A 155 12.99 9.43 14.52
N LEU A 156 12.70 10.49 15.29
CA LEU A 156 13.67 11.48 15.73
C LEU A 156 14.96 10.76 16.10
N HIS A 157 16.01 10.93 15.29
CA HIS A 157 17.34 10.51 15.68
C HIS A 157 17.72 11.42 16.83
N ILE A 158 17.60 10.91 18.06
CA ILE A 158 18.21 11.52 19.23
C ILE A 158 19.67 11.08 19.13
N PRO A 159 20.62 11.97 18.77
CA PRO A 159 22.03 11.62 18.90
C PRO A 159 22.33 11.38 20.38
N GLU A 160 22.99 10.25 20.66
CA GLU A 160 23.61 9.98 21.97
C GLU A 160 24.70 11.01 22.29
#